data_AF-A0AAD6HG78-F1
#
_entry.id   AF-A0AAD6HG78-F1
#
_cell.length_a   1.000
_cell.length_b   1.000
_cell.length_c   1.000
_cell.angle_alpha   90.00
_cell.angle_beta   90.00
_cell.angle_gamma   90.00
#
_symmetry.space_group_name_H-M   'P 1'
#
loop_
_entity.id
_entity.type
_entity.pdbx_description
1 polymer ?
#
loop_
_entity_poly.entity_id
_entity_poly.type
_entity_poly.pdbx_seq_one_letter_code
_entity_poly.pdbx_strand_id
1 'polypeptide(L)'
;MGSGYRAEDPETHGSSIELPAPVPGDPDTNDEPGHWAAYIYQLRFTSARRNEFIKAPFLRWLRHRPIIREPILRRRFNYTPTTFNHMLDTEVANVEAAYMHMVGEESIIYCNPCLARDGPFAICIKVAGYPGVTCCANCHWWNNDRRREVDSTPAMIPAPPPLAPSGGSGARPSRSRASSSWSESPRLQRHPRQNPDHQSHASEHRSHDYGRHDRE
;
A
#
# COMPACT_ATOMS: atom_id res chain seq x y z
N MET A 1 -47.78 -31.98 -13.09
CA MET A 1 -46.88 -32.42 -11.99
C MET A 1 -45.52 -32.69 -12.59
N GLY A 2 -44.68 -31.65 -12.71
CA GLY A 2 -43.33 -31.75 -13.27
C GLY A 2 -42.34 -31.37 -12.17
N SER A 3 -41.59 -32.36 -11.69
CA SER A 3 -40.62 -32.20 -10.61
C SER A 3 -39.44 -31.39 -11.11
N GLY A 4 -39.29 -30.16 -10.61
CA GLY A 4 -38.16 -29.29 -10.91
C GLY A 4 -36.92 -29.75 -10.16
N TYR A 5 -35.94 -30.29 -10.89
CA TYR A 5 -34.62 -30.62 -10.36
C TYR A 5 -33.87 -29.30 -10.14
N ARG A 6 -33.80 -28.86 -8.88
CA ARG A 6 -32.93 -27.78 -8.45
C ARG A 6 -31.53 -28.40 -8.31
N ALA A 7 -30.65 -28.12 -9.27
CA ALA A 7 -29.24 -28.44 -9.12
C ALA A 7 -28.70 -27.61 -7.96
N GLU A 8 -28.46 -28.26 -6.82
CA GLU A 8 -27.71 -27.65 -5.74
C GLU A 8 -26.25 -27.65 -6.18
N ASP A 9 -25.74 -26.47 -6.50
CA ASP A 9 -24.32 -26.29 -6.78
C ASP A 9 -23.53 -26.74 -5.55
N PRO A 10 -22.57 -27.68 -5.68
CA PRO A 10 -21.71 -28.05 -4.57
C PRO A 10 -20.84 -26.83 -4.24
N GLU A 11 -21.22 -26.12 -3.18
CA GLU A 11 -20.39 -25.15 -2.49
C GLU A 11 -19.11 -25.87 -2.07
N THR A 12 -18.14 -25.84 -2.97
CA THR A 12 -16.79 -26.31 -2.73
C THR A 12 -16.25 -25.37 -1.67
N HIS A 13 -16.40 -25.76 -0.41
CA HIS A 13 -15.86 -25.05 0.75
C HIS A 13 -14.34 -25.07 0.62
N GLY A 14 -13.84 -24.11 -0.16
CA GLY A 14 -12.42 -23.87 -0.31
C GLY A 14 -11.88 -23.59 1.08
N SER A 15 -10.96 -24.45 1.52
CA SER A 15 -10.28 -24.33 2.80
C SER A 15 -9.87 -22.87 2.99
N SER A 16 -10.41 -22.23 4.03
CA SER A 16 -10.08 -20.86 4.38
C SER A 16 -8.57 -20.80 4.58
N ILE A 17 -7.85 -20.15 3.66
CA ILE A 17 -6.41 -19.97 3.78
C ILE A 17 -6.22 -18.93 4.88
N GLU A 18 -5.68 -19.35 6.02
CA GLU A 18 -5.28 -18.44 7.08
C GLU A 18 -3.99 -17.72 6.64
N LEU A 19 -4.09 -16.42 6.39
CA LEU A 19 -2.96 -15.60 5.97
C LEU A 19 -2.35 -14.89 7.18
N PRO A 20 -1.01 -14.81 7.28
CA PRO A 20 -0.37 -14.02 8.30
C PRO A 20 -0.65 -12.53 8.07
N ALA A 21 -0.54 -11.73 9.14
CA ALA A 21 -0.55 -10.28 8.98
C ALA A 21 0.50 -9.84 7.95
N PRO A 22 0.16 -8.99 6.97
CA PRO A 22 1.15 -8.46 6.03
C PRO A 22 2.30 -7.80 6.78
N VAL A 23 3.53 -8.11 6.40
CA VAL A 23 4.73 -7.59 7.08
C VAL A 23 4.87 -6.09 6.82
N PRO A 24 4.83 -5.24 7.85
CA PRO A 24 5.14 -3.82 7.73
C PRO A 24 6.67 -3.63 7.74
N GLY A 25 7.29 -3.87 6.59
CA GLY A 25 8.75 -4.02 6.50
C GLY A 25 9.54 -2.74 6.24
N ASP A 26 10.83 -2.85 6.47
CA ASP A 26 11.85 -1.93 5.97
C ASP A 26 12.06 -2.22 4.47
N PRO A 27 12.16 -1.21 3.59
CA PRO A 27 12.52 -1.43 2.19
C PRO A 27 13.81 -2.26 2.00
N ASP A 28 14.73 -2.24 2.97
CA ASP A 28 16.02 -2.95 2.87
C ASP A 28 15.92 -4.46 3.11
N THR A 29 14.76 -4.95 3.58
CA THR A 29 14.47 -6.38 3.69
C THR A 29 14.06 -6.91 2.31
N ASN A 30 15.02 -7.42 1.54
CA ASN A 30 14.72 -8.16 0.31
C ASN A 30 14.18 -9.55 0.68
N ASP A 31 12.95 -9.58 1.16
CA ASP A 31 12.30 -10.80 1.63
C ASP A 31 11.94 -11.69 0.43
N GLU A 32 12.39 -12.94 0.49
CA GLU A 32 11.98 -13.99 -0.45
C GLU A 32 10.45 -14.08 -0.52
N PRO A 33 9.86 -14.48 -1.67
CA PRO A 33 8.42 -14.66 -1.80
C PRO A 33 7.83 -15.52 -0.68
N GLY A 34 6.84 -14.97 0.03
CA GLY A 34 6.23 -15.60 1.20
C GLY A 34 4.76 -15.94 1.00
N HIS A 35 4.00 -15.86 2.10
CA HIS A 35 2.60 -16.26 2.14
C HIS A 35 1.71 -15.34 1.29
N TRP A 36 1.96 -14.02 1.31
CA TRP A 36 1.17 -13.10 0.50
C TRP A 36 1.50 -13.23 -0.97
N ALA A 37 2.77 -13.39 -1.34
CA ALA A 37 3.14 -13.61 -2.73
C ALA A 37 2.48 -14.89 -3.28
N ALA A 38 2.53 -16.00 -2.53
CA ALA A 38 1.87 -17.24 -2.90
C ALA A 38 0.33 -17.09 -3.01
N TYR A 39 -0.29 -16.37 -2.08
CA TYR A 39 -1.73 -16.11 -2.09
C TYR A 39 -2.17 -15.27 -3.28
N ILE A 40 -1.49 -14.14 -3.51
CA ILE A 40 -1.76 -13.23 -4.62
C ILE A 40 -1.55 -13.95 -5.95
N TYR A 41 -0.53 -14.82 -6.04
CA TYR A 41 -0.25 -15.62 -7.24
C TYR A 41 -1.44 -16.49 -7.68
N GLN A 42 -2.24 -16.98 -6.73
CA GLN A 42 -3.41 -17.80 -7.03
C GLN A 42 -4.52 -17.03 -7.75
N LEU A 43 -4.54 -15.69 -7.67
CA LEU A 43 -5.49 -14.80 -8.35
C LEU A 43 -6.97 -15.18 -8.10
N ARG A 44 -7.32 -15.38 -6.83
CA ARG A 44 -8.70 -15.68 -6.42
C ARG A 44 -9.58 -14.44 -6.19
N PHE A 45 -9.12 -13.29 -6.66
CA PHE A 45 -9.84 -12.02 -6.56
C PHE A 45 -10.92 -11.92 -7.64
N THR A 46 -12.15 -11.65 -7.23
CA THR A 46 -13.28 -11.41 -8.12
C THR A 46 -13.07 -10.17 -8.99
N SER A 47 -12.31 -9.17 -8.53
CA SER A 47 -11.92 -8.00 -9.33
C SER A 47 -11.04 -8.39 -10.53
N ALA A 48 -10.13 -9.35 -10.34
CA ALA A 48 -9.13 -9.74 -11.34
C ALA A 48 -9.50 -10.95 -12.20
N ARG A 49 -10.40 -11.81 -11.72
CA ARG A 49 -10.73 -13.09 -12.36
C ARG A 49 -12.24 -13.31 -12.45
N ARG A 50 -12.65 -14.04 -13.50
CA ARG A 50 -14.01 -14.60 -13.65
C ARG A 50 -13.84 -16.07 -14.03
N ASN A 51 -14.19 -16.98 -13.14
CA ASN A 51 -13.93 -18.42 -13.28
C ASN A 51 -12.44 -18.66 -13.53
N GLU A 52 -12.04 -19.26 -14.65
CA GLU A 52 -10.63 -19.49 -14.99
C GLU A 52 -9.97 -18.30 -15.72
N PHE A 53 -10.74 -17.30 -16.12
CA PHE A 53 -10.29 -16.21 -16.98
C PHE A 53 -9.75 -15.03 -16.17
N ILE A 54 -8.48 -14.65 -16.41
CA ILE A 54 -7.89 -13.41 -15.89
C ILE A 54 -8.35 -12.25 -16.78
N LYS A 55 -9.07 -11.30 -16.17
CA LYS A 55 -9.76 -10.21 -16.88
C LYS A 55 -8.81 -9.24 -17.56
N ALA A 56 -7.76 -8.80 -16.86
CA ALA A 56 -6.88 -7.75 -17.34
C ALA A 56 -5.70 -8.30 -18.16
N PRO A 57 -5.42 -7.75 -19.36
CA PRO A 57 -4.27 -8.16 -20.18
C PRO A 57 -2.92 -7.92 -19.49
N PHE A 58 -2.77 -6.83 -18.74
CA PHE A 58 -1.52 -6.52 -18.03
C PHE A 58 -1.26 -7.52 -16.91
N LEU A 59 -2.28 -7.86 -16.11
CA LEU A 59 -2.18 -8.94 -15.13
C LEU A 59 -1.84 -10.31 -15.73
N ARG A 60 -2.41 -10.65 -16.90
CA ARG A 60 -2.03 -11.88 -17.63
C ARG A 60 -0.55 -11.86 -17.99
N TRP A 61 -0.03 -10.73 -18.43
CA TRP A 61 1.38 -10.58 -18.75
C TRP A 61 2.26 -10.68 -17.49
N LEU A 62 1.89 -10.01 -16.39
CA LEU A 62 2.61 -10.08 -15.10
C LEU A 62 2.73 -11.51 -14.56
N ARG A 63 1.70 -12.34 -14.75
CA ARG A 63 1.70 -13.75 -14.27
C ARG A 63 2.80 -14.62 -14.87
N HIS A 64 3.35 -14.26 -16.02
CA HIS A 64 4.44 -15.00 -16.66
C HIS A 64 5.83 -14.54 -16.19
N ARG A 65 5.90 -13.55 -15.30
CA ARG A 65 7.16 -13.02 -14.76
C ARG A 65 7.53 -13.79 -13.48
N PRO A 66 8.84 -13.94 -13.18
CA PRO A 66 9.27 -14.54 -11.93
C PRO A 66 8.85 -13.67 -10.74
N ILE A 67 8.28 -14.31 -9.72
CA ILE A 67 8.01 -13.69 -8.43
C ILE A 67 9.32 -13.67 -7.66
N ILE A 68 9.78 -12.48 -7.26
CA ILE A 68 11.09 -12.30 -6.64
C ILE A 68 11.02 -11.69 -5.24
N ARG A 69 9.85 -11.25 -4.78
CA ARG A 69 9.69 -10.72 -3.42
C ARG A 69 8.29 -10.85 -2.84
N GLU A 70 8.23 -10.79 -1.52
CA GLU A 70 6.99 -10.53 -0.78
C GLU A 70 6.56 -9.05 -0.92
N PRO A 71 5.25 -8.74 -1.02
CA PRO A 71 4.78 -7.36 -0.95
C PRO A 71 5.02 -6.73 0.42
N ILE A 72 5.79 -5.63 0.46
CA ILE A 72 6.11 -4.91 1.70
C ILE A 72 5.19 -3.70 1.84
N LEU A 73 4.39 -3.69 2.90
CA LEU A 73 3.40 -2.64 3.12
C LEU A 73 3.93 -1.52 4.03
N ARG A 74 3.45 -0.30 3.81
CA ARG A 74 3.78 0.86 4.65
C ARG A 74 3.15 0.72 6.04
N ARG A 75 3.91 1.09 7.07
CA ARG A 75 3.45 1.13 8.47
C ARG A 75 2.32 2.14 8.78
N ARG A 76 1.93 2.98 7.81
CA ARG A 76 0.91 4.03 8.03
C ARG A 76 -0.47 3.45 8.30
N PHE A 77 -0.74 2.22 7.84
CA PHE A 77 -2.03 1.58 7.99
C PHE A 77 -1.91 0.32 8.84
N ASN A 78 -2.93 0.05 9.65
CA ASN A 78 -3.04 -1.18 10.44
C ASN A 78 -3.54 -2.30 9.53
N TYR A 79 -2.66 -2.81 8.67
CA TYR A 79 -2.99 -3.90 7.77
C TYR A 79 -3.23 -5.18 8.55
N THR A 80 -4.47 -5.66 8.49
CA THR A 80 -4.83 -7.03 8.85
C THR A 80 -4.96 -7.86 7.57
N PRO A 81 -4.90 -9.20 7.66
CA PRO A 81 -5.11 -10.05 6.49
C PRO A 81 -6.43 -9.74 5.78
N THR A 82 -7.51 -9.59 6.54
CA THR A 82 -8.84 -9.28 5.99
C THR A 82 -8.88 -7.93 5.29
N THR A 83 -8.30 -6.89 5.89
CA THR A 83 -8.33 -5.53 5.29
C THR A 83 -7.48 -5.45 4.04
N PHE A 84 -6.28 -6.04 4.05
CA PHE A 84 -5.43 -6.05 2.85
C PHE A 84 -6.02 -6.91 1.73
N ASN A 85 -6.58 -8.08 2.06
CA ASN A 85 -7.29 -8.91 1.09
C ASN A 85 -8.48 -8.18 0.46
N HIS A 86 -9.30 -7.51 1.27
CA HIS A 86 -10.43 -6.72 0.79
C HIS A 86 -9.97 -5.59 -0.15
N MET A 87 -8.89 -4.90 0.21
CA MET A 87 -8.28 -3.88 -0.63
C MET A 87 -7.84 -4.43 -2.00
N LEU A 88 -7.22 -5.61 -2.04
CA LEU A 88 -6.86 -6.27 -3.30
C LEU A 88 -8.09 -6.62 -4.14
N ASP A 89 -9.16 -7.11 -3.52
CA ASP A 89 -10.38 -7.51 -4.23
C ASP A 89 -11.28 -6.33 -4.66
N THR A 90 -10.93 -5.09 -4.28
CA THR A 90 -11.76 -3.91 -4.62
C THR A 90 -11.65 -3.54 -6.09
N GLU A 91 -10.43 -3.49 -6.64
CA GLU A 91 -10.15 -3.04 -8.02
C GLU A 91 -9.08 -3.90 -8.67
N VAL A 92 -9.17 -4.13 -9.98
CA VAL A 92 -8.15 -4.92 -10.70
C VAL A 92 -6.76 -4.27 -10.65
N ALA A 93 -6.71 -2.94 -10.64
CA ALA A 93 -5.47 -2.17 -10.52
C ALA A 93 -4.74 -2.42 -9.19
N ASN A 94 -5.47 -2.73 -8.11
CA ASN A 94 -4.87 -3.07 -6.82
C ASN A 94 -4.15 -4.42 -6.90
N VAL A 95 -4.76 -5.41 -7.57
CA VAL A 95 -4.15 -6.72 -7.82
C VAL A 95 -2.94 -6.59 -8.76
N GLU A 96 -3.07 -5.81 -9.83
CA GLU A 96 -1.96 -5.53 -10.75
C GLU A 96 -0.81 -4.83 -10.03
N ALA A 97 -1.08 -3.84 -9.20
CA ALA A 97 -0.07 -3.12 -8.43
C ALA A 97 0.64 -4.05 -7.42
N ALA A 98 -0.09 -4.95 -6.76
CA ALA A 98 0.51 -5.97 -5.90
C ALA A 98 1.41 -6.92 -6.70
N TYR A 99 0.97 -7.37 -7.88
CA TYR A 99 1.81 -8.17 -8.78
C TYR A 99 3.05 -7.42 -9.26
N MET A 100 2.91 -6.15 -9.64
CA MET A 100 4.04 -5.30 -10.00
C MET A 100 5.06 -5.27 -8.87
N HIS A 101 4.62 -5.15 -7.62
CA HIS A 101 5.51 -5.18 -6.47
C HIS A 101 6.24 -6.52 -6.36
N MET A 102 5.60 -7.64 -6.63
CA MET A 102 6.19 -8.98 -6.55
C MET A 102 7.22 -9.29 -7.65
N VAL A 103 7.05 -8.74 -8.86
CA VAL A 103 7.83 -9.14 -10.06
C VAL A 103 8.69 -8.03 -10.66
N GLY A 104 8.49 -6.78 -10.21
CA GLY A 104 9.16 -5.60 -10.76
C GLY A 104 10.56 -5.38 -10.21
N GLU A 105 11.15 -4.24 -10.52
CA GLU A 105 12.44 -3.80 -10.01
C GLU A 105 12.25 -2.53 -9.18
N GLU A 106 13.07 -2.38 -8.16
CA GLU A 106 13.11 -1.15 -7.40
C GLU A 106 13.63 0.00 -8.27
N SER A 107 12.91 1.11 -8.24
CA SER A 107 13.29 2.31 -8.96
C SER A 107 14.39 3.05 -8.19
N ILE A 108 15.55 3.22 -8.81
CA ILE A 108 16.67 4.01 -8.26
C ILE A 108 16.21 5.44 -7.89
N ILE A 109 15.31 6.01 -8.71
CA ILE A 109 14.72 7.33 -8.48
C ILE A 109 13.25 7.12 -8.09
N TYR A 110 12.91 7.48 -6.86
CA TYR A 110 11.54 7.40 -6.36
C TYR A 110 10.70 8.51 -6.99
N CYS A 111 9.47 8.20 -7.38
CA CYS A 111 8.54 9.22 -7.85
C CYS A 111 8.01 10.07 -6.67
N ASN A 112 7.59 11.31 -6.96
CA ASN A 112 7.03 12.22 -5.95
C ASN A 112 5.93 11.59 -5.08
N PRO A 113 4.96 10.81 -5.62
CA PRO A 113 4.00 10.08 -4.78
C PRO A 113 4.69 9.12 -3.79
N CYS A 114 5.63 8.30 -4.25
CA CYS A 114 6.34 7.37 -3.36
C CYS A 114 7.14 8.11 -2.27
N LEU A 115 7.75 9.25 -2.60
CA LEU A 115 8.44 10.12 -1.63
C LEU A 115 7.47 10.74 -0.62
N ALA A 116 6.28 11.14 -1.08
CA ALA A 116 5.18 11.61 -0.23
C ALA A 116 4.52 10.49 0.58
N ARG A 117 5.02 9.25 0.46
CA ARG A 117 4.48 8.04 1.09
C ARG A 117 3.04 7.73 0.66
N ASP A 118 2.73 8.07 -0.57
CA ASP A 118 1.52 7.65 -1.25
C ASP A 118 1.69 6.19 -1.66
N GLY A 119 0.78 5.35 -1.20
CA GLY A 119 0.48 4.01 -1.71
C GLY A 119 0.56 3.00 -0.59
N PRO A 120 0.07 1.77 -0.80
CA PRO A 120 0.17 0.76 0.24
C PRO A 120 1.59 0.23 0.40
N PHE A 121 2.43 0.31 -0.64
CA PHE A 121 3.74 -0.34 -0.64
C PHE A 121 4.86 0.58 -0.15
N ALA A 122 5.81 0.01 0.59
CA ALA A 122 6.95 0.74 1.14
C ALA A 122 7.95 1.20 0.07
N ILE A 123 8.10 0.42 -1.01
CA ILE A 123 9.13 0.60 -2.05
C ILE A 123 8.52 1.11 -3.35
N CYS A 124 9.28 1.92 -4.10
CA CYS A 124 8.90 2.37 -5.43
C CYS A 124 9.26 1.32 -6.50
N ILE A 125 8.42 0.30 -6.69
CA ILE A 125 8.65 -0.76 -7.71
C ILE A 125 8.07 -0.38 -9.08
N LYS A 126 8.83 -0.59 -10.16
CA LYS A 126 8.38 -0.46 -11.56
C LYS A 126 8.50 -1.79 -12.30
N VAL A 127 7.71 -1.95 -13.36
CA VAL A 127 7.84 -3.10 -14.26
C VAL A 127 8.11 -2.60 -15.68
N ALA A 128 9.17 -3.09 -16.29
CA ALA A 128 9.54 -2.76 -17.66
C ALA A 128 9.01 -3.80 -18.67
N GLY A 129 8.71 -3.34 -19.88
CA GLY A 129 8.43 -4.19 -21.04
C GLY A 129 6.95 -4.39 -21.40
N TYR A 130 6.02 -3.81 -20.65
CA TYR A 130 4.59 -3.82 -21.02
C TYR A 130 4.17 -2.46 -21.63
N PRO A 131 3.60 -2.42 -22.85
CA PRO A 131 3.18 -1.17 -23.48
C PRO A 131 2.13 -0.41 -22.67
N GLY A 132 2.36 0.89 -22.45
CA GLY A 132 1.40 1.80 -21.84
C GLY A 132 1.37 1.80 -20.31
N VAL A 133 2.22 1.01 -19.64
CA VAL A 133 2.42 1.07 -18.18
C VAL A 133 3.80 1.66 -17.90
N THR A 134 3.84 2.90 -17.43
CA THR A 134 5.08 3.67 -17.19
C THR A 134 5.27 4.04 -15.72
N CYS A 135 4.25 3.85 -14.89
CA CYS A 135 4.26 4.24 -13.49
C CYS A 135 4.75 3.12 -12.55
N CYS A 136 4.99 3.45 -11.28
CA CYS A 136 5.31 2.46 -10.26
C CYS A 136 4.04 1.80 -9.68
N ALA A 137 4.21 0.69 -8.96
CA ALA A 137 3.13 -0.05 -8.29
C ALA A 137 2.25 0.84 -7.41
N ASN A 138 2.84 1.72 -6.59
CA ASN A 138 2.08 2.64 -5.75
C ASN A 138 1.24 3.63 -6.59
N CYS A 139 1.76 4.14 -7.71
CA CYS A 139 0.98 5.02 -8.59
C CYS A 139 -0.14 4.25 -9.30
N HIS A 140 0.16 3.03 -9.72
CA HIS A 140 -0.77 2.15 -10.42
C HIS A 140 -1.97 1.79 -9.54
N TRP A 141 -1.74 1.58 -8.24
CA TRP A 141 -2.78 1.29 -7.24
C TRP A 141 -3.96 2.28 -7.27
N TRP A 142 -3.74 3.54 -7.65
CA TRP A 142 -4.81 4.55 -7.72
C TRP A 142 -5.29 4.88 -9.13
N ASN A 143 -5.05 4.00 -10.12
CA ASN A 143 -5.35 4.25 -11.52
C ASN A 143 -4.74 5.57 -12.04
N ASN A 144 -3.58 5.96 -11.50
CA ASN A 144 -2.92 7.22 -11.86
C ASN A 144 -1.90 7.08 -13.00
N ASP A 145 -1.91 5.96 -13.73
CA ASP A 145 -0.99 5.61 -14.81
C ASP A 145 -0.76 6.73 -15.82
N ARG A 146 -1.79 7.57 -16.05
CA ARG A 146 -1.77 8.62 -17.09
C ARG A 146 -1.71 10.05 -16.56
N ARG A 147 -1.82 10.29 -15.25
CA ARG A 147 -1.99 11.65 -14.71
C ARG A 147 -0.72 12.31 -14.22
N ARG A 148 0.41 11.59 -14.11
CA ARG A 148 1.63 12.13 -13.48
C ARG A 148 2.91 11.99 -14.31
N GLU A 149 2.81 11.78 -15.62
CA GLU A 149 3.99 11.72 -16.50
C GLU A 149 4.75 13.05 -16.66
N VAL A 150 4.24 14.18 -16.15
CA VAL A 150 4.67 15.50 -16.67
C VAL A 150 5.73 16.22 -15.82
N ASP A 151 6.05 15.82 -14.59
CA ASP A 151 6.90 16.71 -13.76
C ASP A 151 7.87 15.99 -12.80
N SER A 152 8.50 14.93 -13.27
CA SER A 152 9.60 14.28 -12.53
C SER A 152 10.94 14.84 -12.98
N THR A 153 11.21 16.11 -12.66
CA THR A 153 12.60 16.50 -12.40
C THR A 153 13.09 15.60 -11.26
N PRO A 154 14.16 14.80 -11.43
CA PRO A 154 14.62 13.91 -10.38
C PRO A 154 15.08 14.76 -9.19
N ALA A 155 14.34 14.71 -8.08
CA ALA A 155 14.88 15.13 -6.80
C ALA A 155 15.96 14.12 -6.42
N MET A 156 17.22 14.45 -6.71
CA MET A 156 18.35 13.73 -6.15
C MET A 156 18.17 13.69 -4.63
N ILE A 157 18.30 12.50 -4.04
CA ILE A 157 18.42 12.34 -2.59
C ILE A 157 19.53 13.31 -2.14
N PRO A 158 19.25 14.27 -1.23
CA PRO A 158 20.28 15.20 -0.80
C PRO A 158 21.41 14.38 -0.19
N ALA A 159 22.62 14.53 -0.76
CA ALA A 159 23.81 13.89 -0.26
C ALA A 159 23.95 14.19 1.24
N PRO A 160 24.33 13.20 2.08
CA PRO A 160 24.62 13.47 3.48
C PRO A 160 25.67 14.60 3.55
N PRO A 161 25.54 15.54 4.49
CA PRO A 161 26.50 16.62 4.62
C PRO A 161 27.91 16.05 4.81
N PRO A 162 28.94 16.64 4.19
CA PRO A 162 30.31 16.14 4.32
C PRO A 162 30.68 16.08 5.80
N LEU A 163 31.16 14.91 6.23
CA LEU A 163 31.74 14.71 7.55
C LEU A 163 32.84 15.76 7.74
N ALA A 164 32.65 16.64 8.73
CA ALA A 164 33.66 17.60 9.12
C ALA A 164 34.98 16.86 9.41
N PRO A 165 36.14 17.38 8.97
CA PRO A 165 37.41 16.75 9.27
C PRO A 165 37.60 16.71 10.78
N SER A 166 37.80 15.50 11.31
CA SER A 166 38.24 15.23 12.67
C SER A 166 39.61 15.88 12.89
N GLY A 167 39.58 17.16 13.25
CA GLY A 167 40.75 17.93 13.65
C GLY A 167 41.27 17.40 14.98
N GLY A 168 42.46 16.79 14.93
CA GLY A 168 43.17 16.28 16.08
C GLY A 168 43.54 17.37 17.10
N SER A 169 43.44 16.99 18.36
CA SER A 169 44.39 17.22 19.45
C SER A 169 45.30 18.45 19.37
N GLY A 170 45.07 19.45 20.23
CA GLY A 170 46.07 20.48 20.50
C GLY A 170 45.66 21.57 21.48
N ALA A 171 46.17 21.44 22.71
CA ALA A 171 46.48 22.52 23.66
C ALA A 171 45.34 23.30 24.36
N ARG A 172 45.21 22.98 25.65
CA ARG A 172 44.81 23.88 26.75
C ARG A 172 45.62 25.20 26.69
N PRO A 173 45.03 26.34 27.06
CA PRO A 173 45.37 26.91 28.37
C PRO A 173 44.20 27.49 29.17
N SER A 174 44.56 27.86 30.38
CA SER A 174 43.84 28.21 31.60
C SER A 174 42.86 29.40 31.58
N ARG A 175 41.76 29.18 32.32
CA ARG A 175 41.04 30.05 33.28
C ARG A 175 40.96 31.56 33.00
N SER A 176 39.73 32.06 32.91
CA SER A 176 39.25 33.18 33.72
C SER A 176 37.74 33.12 33.91
N ARG A 177 37.29 33.77 34.98
CA ARG A 177 36.08 33.54 35.77
C ARG A 177 35.18 34.77 35.69
N ALA A 178 33.91 34.61 35.32
CA ALA A 178 32.77 35.50 35.62
C ALA A 178 31.51 34.75 35.16
N SER A 179 30.65 34.23 36.04
CA SER A 179 29.60 34.90 36.82
C SER A 179 28.47 35.53 35.98
N SER A 180 27.26 35.03 36.23
CA SER A 180 25.94 35.60 35.90
C SER A 180 25.50 35.43 34.42
N SER A 181 24.26 35.11 34.07
CA SER A 181 22.99 35.09 34.77
C SER A 181 22.10 33.96 34.25
N TRP A 182 21.32 33.38 35.14
CA TRP A 182 20.15 32.59 34.75
C TRP A 182 19.13 33.54 34.15
N SER A 183 18.70 33.28 32.92
CA SER A 183 17.56 33.96 32.31
C SER A 183 16.63 32.90 31.76
N GLU A 184 15.48 32.86 32.44
CA GLU A 184 14.25 32.13 32.21
C GLU A 184 13.94 31.75 30.76
N SER A 185 13.64 30.47 30.55
CA SER A 185 12.91 29.99 29.38
C SER A 185 11.42 30.32 29.52
N PRO A 186 10.77 30.95 28.53
CA PRO A 186 9.33 31.13 28.53
C PRO A 186 8.59 29.81 28.36
N ARG A 187 7.62 29.60 29.25
CA ARG A 187 6.60 28.55 29.19
C ARG A 187 5.95 28.50 27.81
N LEU A 188 6.16 27.41 27.07
CA LEU A 188 5.24 27.04 26.00
C LEU A 188 3.97 26.46 26.63
N GLN A 189 2.88 27.15 26.34
CA GLN A 189 1.52 26.91 26.78
C GLN A 189 1.07 25.51 26.37
N ARG A 190 0.57 24.76 27.35
CA ARG A 190 -0.25 23.57 27.10
C ARG A 190 -1.60 24.05 26.59
N HIS A 191 -1.91 23.79 25.33
CA HIS A 191 -3.28 23.87 24.84
C HIS A 191 -4.07 22.66 25.37
N PRO A 192 -5.26 22.86 25.96
CA PRO A 192 -6.14 21.77 26.32
C PRO A 192 -6.69 21.09 25.05
N ARG A 193 -6.63 19.75 25.04
CA ARG A 193 -7.34 18.89 24.09
C ARG A 193 -8.83 19.20 24.16
N GLN A 194 -9.40 19.67 23.05
CA GLN A 194 -10.84 19.63 22.85
C GLN A 194 -11.24 18.21 22.43
N ASN A 195 -12.11 17.62 23.25
CA ASN A 195 -12.80 16.37 23.01
C ASN A 195 -14.17 16.70 22.39
N PRO A 196 -14.51 16.21 21.19
CA PRO A 196 -15.89 16.16 20.74
C PRO A 196 -16.46 14.77 20.98
N ASP A 197 -17.05 14.60 22.16
CA ASP A 197 -18.14 13.65 22.38
C ASP A 197 -19.44 14.22 21.80
N HIS A 198 -20.33 13.32 21.39
CA HIS A 198 -21.69 13.51 20.85
C HIS A 198 -21.85 13.95 19.40
N GLN A 199 -22.22 12.99 18.54
CA GLN A 199 -23.64 12.90 18.16
C GLN A 199 -23.99 11.54 17.57
N SER A 200 -24.79 10.81 18.35
CA SER A 200 -25.61 9.69 17.95
C SER A 200 -26.62 10.16 16.90
N HIS A 201 -26.59 9.61 15.70
CA HIS A 201 -27.74 9.64 14.80
C HIS A 201 -28.06 8.23 14.35
N ALA A 202 -29.08 7.67 15.01
CA ALA A 202 -29.83 6.53 14.52
C ALA A 202 -30.33 6.86 13.11
N SER A 203 -30.01 6.00 12.14
CA SER A 203 -30.62 6.01 10.82
C SER A 203 -31.55 4.79 10.75
N GLU A 204 -32.78 5.01 11.20
CA GLU A 204 -33.92 4.14 10.94
C GLU A 204 -34.39 4.31 9.49
N HIS A 205 -34.83 3.18 8.92
CA HIS A 205 -35.91 3.04 7.94
C HIS A 205 -35.78 3.73 6.56
N ARG A 206 -35.50 2.90 5.54
CA ARG A 206 -36.44 2.72 4.42
C ARG A 206 -36.19 1.43 3.64
N SER A 207 -36.93 0.39 4.01
CA SER A 207 -37.20 -0.75 3.12
C SER A 207 -38.00 -0.24 1.92
N HIS A 208 -37.40 -0.27 0.73
CA HIS A 208 -38.12 -0.13 -0.53
C HIS A 208 -38.58 -1.51 -0.98
N ASP A 209 -39.86 -1.76 -0.70
CA ASP A 209 -40.68 -2.82 -1.26
C ASP A 209 -40.82 -2.59 -2.77
N TYR A 210 -40.21 -3.44 -3.60
CA TYR A 210 -40.44 -3.44 -5.04
C TYR A 210 -41.53 -4.45 -5.37
N GLY A 211 -42.71 -3.88 -5.61
CA GLY A 211 -43.91 -4.55 -6.04
C GLY A 211 -43.70 -5.42 -7.28
N ARG A 212 -44.11 -6.67 -7.09
CA ARG A 212 -44.56 -7.66 -8.07
C ARG A 212 -45.55 -7.02 -9.06
N HIS A 213 -45.19 -6.98 -10.33
CA HIS A 213 -46.16 -6.83 -11.43
C HIS A 213 -46.21 -8.14 -12.19
N ASP A 214 -47.23 -8.93 -11.89
CA ASP A 214 -47.77 -9.94 -12.79
C ASP A 214 -48.41 -9.22 -14.00
N ARG A 215 -48.07 -9.64 -15.21
CA ARG A 215 -48.91 -9.45 -16.40
C ARG A 215 -48.98 -10.76 -17.18
N GLU A 216 -50.24 -11.20 -17.25
CA GLU A 216 -50.94 -12.07 -18.20
C GLU A 216 -50.17 -12.64 -19.39
#